data_AF-A0A660M268-F1
#
_entry.id   AF-A0A660M268-F1
#
_cell.length_a   1.000
_cell.length_b   1.000
_cell.length_c   1.000
_cell.angle_alpha   90.00
_cell.angle_beta   90.00
_cell.angle_gamma   90.00
#
_symmetry.space_group_name_H-M   'P 1'
#
loop_
_entity.id
_entity.type
_entity.pdbx_description
1 polymer ?
#
loop_
_entity_poly.entity_id
_entity_poly.type
_entity_poly.pdbx_seq_one_letter_code
_entity_poly.pdbx_strand_id
1 'polypeptide(L)'
;MGKLILELNNSEARDLLLQPNSYCNFGLPAYFNMKNLLDCADDIVQKGGYRNSGKKSGPGAFEGVNYTLLTNKDGAYAWRPYELVHPILYVELVNLLTEKKNWNCIKERFKEMRRNDKIIAVNIPQKPDENEKNTEKEENIHRWWSETEQASIKLSLEF
;
A
#
# COMPACT_ATOMS: atom_id res chain seq x y z
N MET A 1 14.37 1.98 -14.09
CA MET A 1 14.37 1.94 -12.63
C MET A 1 13.14 2.69 -12.17
N GLY A 2 12.22 1.98 -11.52
CA GLY A 2 10.91 2.53 -11.14
C GLY A 2 11.01 3.77 -10.27
N LYS A 3 9.96 4.61 -10.33
CA LYS A 3 9.87 5.85 -9.53
C LYS A 3 9.36 5.53 -8.13
N LEU A 4 9.97 6.13 -7.10
CA LEU A 4 9.46 5.99 -5.74
C LEU A 4 8.08 6.65 -5.64
N ILE A 5 7.18 6.10 -4.82
CA ILE A 5 5.86 6.71 -4.59
C ILE A 5 5.98 8.18 -4.17
N LEU A 6 7.01 8.55 -3.41
CA LEU A 6 7.26 9.93 -2.97
C LEU A 6 7.64 10.89 -4.10
N GLU A 7 8.11 10.39 -5.24
CA GLU A 7 8.45 11.18 -6.42
C GLU A 7 7.21 11.49 -7.26
N LEU A 8 6.16 10.68 -7.12
CA LEU A 8 4.90 10.83 -7.82
C LEU A 8 4.13 12.09 -7.38
N ASN A 9 3.33 12.61 -8.31
CA ASN A 9 2.30 13.58 -7.96
C ASN A 9 1.13 12.89 -7.23
N ASN A 10 0.20 13.67 -6.70
CA ASN A 10 -0.87 13.13 -5.87
C ASN A 10 -1.84 12.21 -6.65
N SER A 11 -2.09 12.49 -7.93
CA SER A 11 -2.93 11.63 -8.79
C SER A 11 -2.22 10.33 -9.11
N GLU A 12 -0.96 10.38 -9.52
CA GLU A 12 -0.15 9.18 -9.79
C GLU A 12 -0.01 8.29 -8.56
N ALA A 13 0.15 8.89 -7.37
CA ALA A 13 0.20 8.15 -6.11
C ALA A 13 -1.15 7.48 -5.78
N ARG A 14 -2.27 8.15 -6.09
CA ARG A 14 -3.62 7.56 -5.97
C ARG A 14 -3.75 6.33 -6.86
N ASP A 15 -3.37 6.46 -8.13
CA ASP A 15 -3.49 5.37 -9.09
C ASP A 15 -2.64 4.16 -8.70
N LEU A 16 -1.45 4.38 -8.12
CA LEU A 16 -0.59 3.33 -7.58
C LEU A 16 -1.22 2.64 -6.35
N LEU A 17 -1.74 3.43 -5.41
CA LEU A 17 -2.35 2.89 -4.18
C LEU A 17 -3.68 2.17 -4.44
N LEU A 18 -4.40 2.50 -5.52
CA LEU A 18 -5.62 1.81 -5.96
C LEU A 18 -5.36 0.62 -6.88
N GLN A 19 -4.11 0.19 -7.06
CA GLN A 19 -3.83 -1.08 -7.74
C GLN A 19 -4.29 -2.27 -6.89
N PRO A 20 -4.79 -3.36 -7.51
CA PRO A 20 -5.19 -4.59 -6.83
C PRO A 20 -4.14 -5.11 -5.83
N ASN A 21 -2.86 -5.10 -6.22
CA ASN A 21 -1.75 -5.59 -5.42
C ASN A 21 -1.43 -4.68 -4.22
N SER A 22 -1.79 -3.40 -4.30
CA SER A 22 -1.64 -2.44 -3.20
C SER A 22 -2.72 -2.66 -2.12
N TYR A 23 -3.93 -3.03 -2.55
CA TYR A 23 -5.04 -3.33 -1.64
C TYR A 23 -4.93 -4.71 -0.99
N CYS A 24 -4.62 -5.75 -1.77
CA CYS A 24 -4.51 -7.13 -1.30
C CYS A 24 -3.13 -7.68 -1.67
N ASN A 25 -2.26 -7.84 -0.66
CA ASN A 25 -0.86 -8.23 -0.87
C ASN A 25 -0.60 -9.74 -0.73
N PHE A 26 -1.58 -10.53 -0.26
CA PHE A 26 -1.47 -11.98 -0.15
C PHE A 26 -2.01 -12.66 -1.41
N GLY A 27 -1.47 -13.85 -1.69
CA GLY A 27 -1.81 -14.61 -2.89
C GLY A 27 -3.26 -15.09 -2.83
N LEU A 28 -4.06 -14.67 -3.81
CA LEU A 28 -5.41 -15.16 -4.02
C LEU A 28 -5.48 -16.00 -5.30
N PRO A 29 -6.42 -16.96 -5.39
CA PRO A 29 -6.71 -17.64 -6.63
C PRO A 29 -7.00 -16.67 -7.79
N ALA A 30 -6.58 -17.02 -9.00
CA ALA A 30 -6.64 -16.14 -10.18
C ALA A 30 -8.06 -15.65 -10.56
N TYR A 31 -9.10 -16.29 -10.05
CA TYR A 31 -10.49 -15.88 -10.27
C TYR A 31 -10.95 -14.72 -9.37
N PHE A 32 -10.19 -14.36 -8.33
CA PHE A 32 -10.49 -13.17 -7.53
C PHE A 32 -10.06 -11.91 -8.27
N ASN A 33 -11.03 -11.06 -8.60
CA ASN A 33 -10.79 -9.79 -9.26
C ASN A 33 -10.91 -8.63 -8.27
N MET A 34 -9.79 -8.26 -7.65
CA MET A 34 -9.73 -7.11 -6.74
C MET A 34 -9.87 -5.77 -7.45
N LYS A 35 -9.63 -5.71 -8.77
CA LYS A 35 -9.81 -4.48 -9.55
C LYS A 35 -11.29 -4.10 -9.61
N ASN A 36 -12.15 -5.05 -10.00
CA ASN A 36 -13.60 -4.84 -10.04
C ASN A 36 -14.16 -4.43 -8.67
N LEU A 37 -13.65 -5.03 -7.59
CA LEU A 37 -14.04 -4.69 -6.22
C LEU A 37 -13.70 -3.23 -5.88
N LEU A 38 -12.47 -2.79 -6.20
CA LEU A 38 -12.03 -1.42 -5.96
C LEU A 38 -12.78 -0.42 -6.84
N ASP A 39 -13.05 -0.75 -8.10
CA ASP A 39 -13.81 0.13 -9.01
C ASP A 39 -15.25 0.31 -8.51
N CYS A 40 -15.91 -0.78 -8.06
CA CYS A 40 -17.21 -0.70 -7.41
C CYS A 40 -17.17 0.16 -6.13
N ALA A 41 -16.12 0.03 -5.33
CA ALA A 41 -15.96 0.81 -4.10
C ALA A 41 -15.74 2.30 -4.42
N ASP A 42 -14.94 2.64 -5.44
CA ASP A 42 -14.72 4.02 -5.88
C ASP A 42 -16.01 4.63 -6.40
N ASP A 43 -16.78 3.92 -7.23
CA ASP A 43 -18.10 4.39 -7.69
C ASP A 43 -19.06 4.71 -6.54
N ILE A 44 -19.04 3.89 -5.48
CA ILE A 44 -19.85 4.13 -4.28
C ILE A 44 -19.35 5.37 -3.54
N VAL A 45 -18.03 5.51 -3.36
CA VAL A 45 -17.37 6.65 -2.70
C VAL A 45 -17.61 7.96 -3.44
N GLN A 46 -17.48 8.00 -4.76
CA GLN A 46 -17.73 9.21 -5.54
C GLN A 46 -19.19 9.70 -5.42
N LYS A 47 -20.14 8.78 -5.22
CA LYS A 47 -21.56 9.11 -5.02
C LYS A 47 -21.88 9.49 -3.58
N GLY A 48 -21.07 9.08 -2.61
CA GLY A 48 -21.38 9.20 -1.18
C GLY A 48 -20.37 10.08 -0.44
N GLY A 49 -20.86 11.13 0.24
CA GLY A 49 -20.05 11.95 1.15
C GLY A 49 -19.77 11.27 2.50
N TYR A 50 -19.22 10.04 2.51
CA TYR A 50 -19.13 9.20 3.72
C TYR A 50 -18.35 9.86 4.85
N ARG A 51 -17.25 10.55 4.52
CA ARG A 51 -16.46 11.31 5.51
C ARG A 51 -17.22 12.45 6.16
N ASN A 52 -18.13 13.08 5.42
CA ASN A 52 -18.89 14.25 5.85
C ASN A 52 -20.28 13.86 6.36
N SER A 53 -20.53 12.58 6.64
CA SER A 53 -21.87 12.06 6.94
C SER A 53 -22.47 12.53 8.27
N GLY A 54 -21.77 13.36 9.05
CA GLY A 54 -22.27 13.94 10.31
C GLY A 54 -22.62 12.91 11.38
N LYS A 55 -22.30 11.62 11.16
CA LYS A 55 -22.63 10.52 12.06
C LYS A 55 -21.76 10.60 13.32
N LYS A 56 -22.40 10.34 14.47
CA LYS A 56 -21.76 10.38 15.79
C LYS A 56 -20.72 9.28 16.03
N SER A 57 -20.77 8.19 15.26
CA SER A 57 -19.90 7.03 15.43
C SER A 57 -19.29 6.63 14.10
N GLY A 58 -17.96 6.56 14.05
CA GLY A 58 -17.21 6.09 12.89
C GLY A 58 -17.11 4.56 12.83
N PRO A 59 -16.51 4.00 11.77
CA PRO A 59 -16.37 2.56 11.59
C PRO A 59 -15.69 1.85 12.77
N GLY A 60 -14.73 2.49 13.43
CA GLY A 60 -14.03 1.91 14.58
C GLY A 60 -14.90 1.60 15.81
N ALA A 61 -16.15 2.05 15.85
CA ALA A 61 -17.11 1.69 16.90
C ALA A 61 -17.82 0.34 16.66
N PHE A 62 -17.55 -0.33 15.53
CA PHE A 62 -18.21 -1.56 15.13
C PHE A 62 -17.21 -2.69 14.92
N GLU A 63 -17.58 -3.90 15.33
CA GLU A 63 -16.81 -5.11 15.02
C GLU A 63 -17.10 -5.62 13.61
N GLY A 64 -16.15 -6.37 13.03
CA GLY A 64 -16.33 -7.01 11.72
C GLY A 64 -16.40 -6.04 10.53
N VAL A 65 -15.90 -4.81 10.70
CA VAL A 65 -15.83 -3.82 9.62
C VAL A 65 -14.91 -4.29 8.50
N ASN A 66 -13.74 -4.80 8.87
CA ASN A 66 -12.81 -5.40 7.94
C ASN A 66 -13.14 -6.87 7.72
N TYR A 67 -12.73 -7.40 6.57
CA TYR A 67 -12.93 -8.80 6.25
C TYR A 67 -11.79 -9.65 6.81
N THR A 68 -12.10 -10.59 7.69
CA THR A 68 -11.11 -11.55 8.22
C THR A 68 -11.12 -12.83 7.38
N LEU A 69 -9.98 -13.15 6.77
CA LEU A 69 -9.71 -14.38 6.05
C LEU A 69 -8.80 -15.28 6.88
N LEU A 70 -9.24 -16.49 7.23
CA LEU A 70 -8.40 -17.46 7.90
C LEU A 70 -7.60 -18.27 6.88
N THR A 71 -6.29 -18.31 7.05
CA THR A 71 -5.37 -19.06 6.18
C THR A 71 -4.54 -20.06 6.96
N ASN A 72 -4.13 -21.16 6.33
CA ASN A 72 -3.22 -22.11 6.95
C ASN A 72 -1.81 -21.52 7.01
N LYS A 73 -1.18 -21.58 8.18
CA LYS A 73 0.17 -21.06 8.41
C LYS A 73 1.24 -22.10 8.02
N ASP A 74 1.15 -23.32 8.56
CA ASP A 74 2.18 -24.38 8.45
C ASP A 74 1.61 -25.80 8.70
N GLY A 75 0.63 -26.26 7.90
CA GLY A 75 0.01 -27.60 8.04
C GLY A 75 -1.38 -27.59 8.70
N ALA A 76 -1.93 -28.78 9.03
CA ALA A 76 -3.34 -28.97 9.40
C ALA A 76 -3.78 -28.36 10.75
N TYR A 77 -2.86 -27.81 11.54
CA TYR A 77 -3.13 -27.42 12.94
C TYR A 77 -2.79 -25.96 13.27
N ALA A 78 -2.46 -25.12 12.28
CA ALA A 78 -2.13 -23.72 12.51
C ALA A 78 -2.81 -22.78 11.51
N TRP A 79 -3.63 -21.86 12.04
CA TRP A 79 -4.32 -20.83 11.27
C TRP A 79 -3.71 -19.46 11.52
N ARG A 80 -3.64 -18.62 10.49
CA ARG A 80 -3.28 -17.20 10.56
C ARG A 80 -4.40 -16.36 9.97
N PRO A 81 -4.96 -15.40 10.72
CA PRO A 81 -5.90 -14.44 10.16
C PRO A 81 -5.16 -13.42 9.30
N TYR A 82 -5.65 -13.21 8.09
CA TYR A 82 -5.43 -12.00 7.31
C TYR A 82 -6.66 -11.11 7.45
N GLU A 83 -6.42 -9.81 7.52
CA GLU A 83 -7.50 -8.83 7.62
C GLU A 83 -7.40 -7.89 6.42
N LEU A 84 -8.45 -7.87 5.60
CA LEU A 84 -8.59 -6.93 4.49
C LEU A 84 -9.43 -5.75 4.95
N VAL A 85 -8.85 -4.55 4.79
CA VAL A 85 -9.57 -3.30 5.06
C VAL A 85 -10.83 -3.25 4.21
N HIS A 86 -11.97 -2.82 4.78
CA HIS A 86 -13.20 -2.67 4.01
C HIS A 86 -12.96 -1.83 2.73
N PRO A 87 -13.34 -2.29 1.51
CA PRO A 87 -12.98 -1.61 0.26
C PRO A 87 -13.34 -0.13 0.20
N ILE A 88 -14.56 0.23 0.64
CA ILE A 88 -15.00 1.64 0.72
C ILE A 88 -14.09 2.46 1.64
N LEU A 89 -13.70 1.93 2.80
CA LEU A 89 -12.83 2.62 3.74
C LEU A 89 -11.41 2.74 3.21
N TYR A 90 -10.94 1.72 2.49
CA TYR A 90 -9.63 1.76 1.82
C TYR A 90 -9.58 2.84 0.75
N VAL A 91 -10.56 2.87 -0.16
CA VAL A 91 -10.65 3.91 -1.21
C VAL A 91 -10.77 5.30 -0.59
N GLU A 92 -11.57 5.45 0.46
CA GLU A 92 -11.66 6.71 1.21
C GLU A 92 -10.32 7.10 1.83
N LEU A 93 -9.59 6.18 2.43
CA LEU A 93 -8.27 6.47 2.98
C LEU A 93 -7.29 6.91 1.88
N VAL A 94 -7.26 6.20 0.76
CA VAL A 94 -6.38 6.55 -0.37
C VAL A 94 -6.73 7.93 -0.92
N ASN A 95 -8.01 8.23 -1.11
CA ASN A 95 -8.46 9.56 -1.53
C ASN A 95 -8.01 10.64 -0.52
N LEU A 96 -8.12 10.40 0.78
CA LEU A 96 -7.68 11.35 1.82
C LEU A 96 -6.18 11.59 1.77
N LEU A 97 -5.39 10.52 1.70
CA LEU A 97 -3.92 10.61 1.64
C LEU A 97 -3.47 11.37 0.40
N THR A 98 -4.16 11.19 -0.72
CA THR A 98 -3.78 11.72 -2.04
C THR A 98 -4.48 13.04 -2.41
N GLU A 99 -5.20 13.66 -1.46
CA GLU A 99 -5.53 15.08 -1.56
C GLU A 99 -4.24 15.90 -1.65
N LYS A 100 -4.19 16.88 -2.57
CA LYS A 100 -2.98 17.65 -2.87
C LYS A 100 -2.27 18.22 -1.62
N LYS A 101 -3.05 18.74 -0.67
CA LYS A 101 -2.53 19.28 0.60
C LYS A 101 -1.91 18.19 1.47
N ASN A 102 -2.60 17.06 1.64
CA ASN A 102 -2.17 15.97 2.50
C ASN A 102 -0.96 15.24 1.89
N TRP A 103 -0.97 15.02 0.57
CA TRP A 103 0.14 14.42 -0.15
C TRP A 103 1.41 15.26 -0.04
N ASN A 104 1.30 16.58 -0.22
CA ASN A 104 2.43 17.48 -0.01
C ASN A 104 2.94 17.45 1.44
N CYS A 105 2.03 17.39 2.43
CA CYS A 105 2.41 17.25 3.84
C CYS A 105 3.20 15.96 4.10
N ILE A 106 2.76 14.83 3.53
CA ILE A 106 3.46 13.55 3.62
C ILE A 106 4.86 13.67 2.98
N LYS A 107 4.96 14.23 1.78
CA LYS A 107 6.26 14.42 1.09
C LYS A 107 7.22 15.27 1.91
N GLU A 108 6.77 16.38 2.48
CA GLU A 108 7.61 17.22 3.34
C GLU A 108 8.05 16.50 4.62
N ARG A 109 7.17 15.70 5.24
CA ARG A 109 7.54 14.89 6.40
C ARG A 109 8.63 13.87 6.07
N PHE A 110 8.51 13.17 4.94
CA PHE A 110 9.54 12.23 4.51
C PHE A 110 10.87 12.92 4.18
N LYS A 111 10.85 14.13 3.60
CA LYS A 111 12.07 14.93 3.40
C LYS A 111 12.75 15.28 4.72
N GLU A 112 11.99 15.66 5.74
CA GLU A 112 12.51 15.94 7.08
C GLU A 112 13.16 14.70 7.71
N MET A 113 12.47 13.55 7.67
CA MET A 113 12.98 12.29 8.24
C MET A 113 14.24 11.79 7.52
N ARG A 114 14.36 12.05 6.22
CA ARG A 114 15.52 11.71 5.38
C ARG A 114 16.68 12.70 5.48
N ARG A 115 16.63 13.70 6.38
CA ARG A 115 17.77 14.62 6.61
C ARG A 115 19.01 13.89 7.13
N ASN A 116 18.83 12.77 7.82
CA ASN A 116 19.93 11.90 8.24
C ASN A 116 20.23 10.91 7.12
N ASP A 117 21.34 11.12 6.43
CA ASP A 117 21.83 10.29 5.33
C ASP A 117 22.22 8.85 5.75
N LYS A 118 22.39 8.61 7.06
CA LYS A 118 22.61 7.27 7.61
C LYS A 118 21.35 6.41 7.67
N ILE A 119 20.16 7.01 7.57
CA ILE A 119 18.88 6.28 7.63
C ILE A 119 18.38 6.05 6.21
N ILE A 120 18.56 4.83 5.72
CA ILE A 120 18.16 4.42 4.37
C ILE A 120 16.89 3.57 4.46
N ALA A 121 15.79 4.09 3.90
CA ALA A 121 14.51 3.39 3.83
C ALA A 121 14.32 2.71 2.46
N VAL A 122 14.91 1.53 2.32
CA VAL A 122 14.87 0.69 1.11
C VAL A 122 13.47 0.17 0.78
N ASN A 123 12.60 0.07 1.78
CA ASN A 123 11.24 -0.48 1.69
C ASN A 123 10.17 0.50 1.19
N ILE A 124 10.54 1.72 0.78
CA ILE A 124 9.59 2.69 0.27
C ILE A 124 9.07 2.21 -1.10
N PRO A 125 7.74 2.06 -1.26
CA PRO A 125 7.16 1.49 -2.48
C PRO A 125 7.56 2.26 -3.74
N GLN A 126 7.75 1.53 -4.83
CA GLN A 126 7.98 2.08 -6.15
C GLN A 126 6.89 1.68 -7.15
N LYS A 127 6.65 2.58 -8.11
CA LYS A 127 5.88 2.30 -9.32
C LYS A 127 6.82 1.64 -10.34
N PRO A 128 6.52 0.43 -10.84
CA PRO A 128 7.25 -0.21 -11.93
C PRO A 128 7.32 0.69 -13.16
N ASP A 129 8.37 0.53 -13.96
CA ASP A 129 8.42 1.17 -15.27
C ASP A 129 7.39 0.55 -16.20
N GLU A 130 6.74 1.37 -17.02
CA GLU A 130 5.67 0.92 -17.94
C GLU A 130 6.14 -0.11 -18.98
N ASN A 131 7.46 -0.22 -19.17
CA ASN A 131 8.09 -1.18 -20.09
C ASN A 131 8.40 -2.54 -19.45
N GLU A 132 8.30 -2.65 -18.12
CA GLU A 132 8.59 -3.87 -17.38
C GLU A 132 7.31 -4.66 -17.09
N LYS A 133 7.36 -5.98 -17.23
CA LYS A 133 6.20 -6.87 -16.96
C LYS A 133 6.03 -7.18 -15.47
N ASN A 134 6.95 -6.71 -14.63
CA ASN A 134 6.97 -7.02 -13.22
C ASN A 134 5.89 -6.24 -12.47
N THR A 135 5.25 -6.89 -11.52
CA THR A 135 4.29 -6.26 -10.60
C THR A 135 5.00 -5.32 -9.63
N GLU A 136 4.26 -4.39 -9.02
CA GLU A 136 4.80 -3.52 -7.96
C GLU A 136 5.43 -4.34 -6.84
N LYS A 137 4.82 -5.48 -6.50
CA LYS A 137 5.27 -6.36 -5.44
C LYS A 137 6.62 -7.00 -5.77
N GLU A 138 6.79 -7.54 -6.96
CA GLU A 138 8.03 -8.16 -7.42
C GLU A 138 9.18 -7.14 -7.44
N GLU A 139 8.92 -5.97 -7.99
CA GLU A 139 9.87 -4.86 -8.04
C GLU A 139 10.33 -4.41 -6.64
N ASN A 140 9.38 -4.23 -5.71
CA ASN A 140 9.70 -3.86 -4.34
C ASN A 140 10.50 -4.95 -3.60
N ILE A 141 10.18 -6.22 -3.80
CA ILE A 141 10.92 -7.35 -3.20
C ILE A 141 12.34 -7.40 -3.76
N HIS A 142 12.49 -7.31 -5.08
CA HIS A 142 13.78 -7.36 -5.75
C HIS A 142 14.68 -6.20 -5.29
N ARG A 143 14.14 -4.97 -5.24
CA ARG A 143 14.87 -3.81 -4.76
C ARG A 143 15.28 -3.95 -3.30
N TRP A 144 14.35 -4.36 -2.42
CA TRP A 144 14.68 -4.58 -1.02
C TRP A 144 15.80 -5.59 -0.86
N TRP A 145 15.71 -6.74 -1.54
CA TRP A 145 16.72 -7.78 -1.49
C TRP A 145 18.07 -7.28 -2.00
N SER A 146 18.11 -6.68 -3.18
CA SER A 146 19.33 -6.18 -3.80
C SER A 146 20.00 -5.07 -2.97
N GLU A 147 19.26 -4.03 -2.58
CA GLU A 147 19.82 -2.90 -1.81
C GLU A 147 20.28 -3.35 -0.42
N THR A 148 19.53 -4.23 0.25
CA THR A 148 19.89 -4.72 1.59
C THR A 148 21.10 -5.65 1.54
N GLU A 149 21.12 -6.60 0.61
CA GLU A 149 22.22 -7.58 0.50
C GLU A 149 23.53 -6.90 0.13
N GLN A 150 23.53 -6.00 -0.87
CA GLN A 150 24.72 -5.26 -1.28
C GLN A 150 25.24 -4.34 -0.17
N ALA A 151 24.35 -3.67 0.57
CA ALA A 151 24.74 -2.87 1.72
C ALA A 151 25.34 -3.72 2.84
N SER A 152 24.77 -4.89 3.12
CA SER A 152 25.28 -5.82 4.13
C SER A 152 26.69 -6.30 3.79
N ILE A 153 26.94 -6.70 2.54
CA ILE A 153 28.26 -7.12 2.07
C ILE A 153 29.26 -5.97 2.21
N LYS A 154 28.91 -4.77 1.72
CA LYS A 154 29.79 -3.60 1.80
C LYS A 154 30.20 -3.30 3.25
N LEU A 155 29.24 -3.28 4.18
CA LEU A 155 29.50 -3.02 5.60
C LEU A 155 30.33 -4.11 6.26
N SER A 156 30.23 -5.36 5.80
CA SER A 156 31.05 -6.46 6.31
C SER A 156 32.53 -6.39 5.89
N LEU A 157 32.84 -5.68 4.80
CA LEU A 157 34.22 -5.50 4.31
C LEU A 157 34.97 -4.34 4.99
N GLU A 158 34.26 -3.47 5.71
CA GLU A 158 34.85 -2.35 6.46
C GLU A 158 35.35 -2.78 7.86
N PHE A 159 35.29 -4.08 8.17
CA PHE A 159 35.80 -4.72 9.40
C PHE A 159 36.62 -5.98 9.07
#